data_AF-A0A7J9YJL5-F1
#
_entry.id   AF-A0A7J9YJL5-F1
#
_cell.length_a   1.000
_cell.length_b   1.000
_cell.length_c   1.000
_cell.angle_alpha   90.00
_cell.angle_beta   90.00
_cell.angle_gamma   90.00
#
_symmetry.space_group_name_H-M   'P 1'
#
loop_
_entity.id
_entity.type
_entity.pdbx_description
1 polymer ?
#
loop_
_entity_poly.entity_id
_entity_poly.type
_entity_poly.pdbx_seq_one_letter_code
_entity_poly.pdbx_strand_id
1 'polypeptide(L)'
;MPRHAHRPATGIRRVGVLPGLHLWRGGHAARNPAGDGQDQTPRWPHPAARLLGGCEVNAEIHTLTGAYAINALSETERSAFEEHLARCAACSKEVAELRETAAKLGSAVATPPPESLRPDVLARIRRVRQLPPDEGPIVPLRGRKWPLRATSLAAAAAAVVAIALGIQVISMDRDLDRANDQLSALTDRQAQLSGVLAAPDARVIADDDDVSGSLVVSEKLGKLAFVPGTLPEPAADETYQLWLIGPEGARSAGLLPDPSVSVVAEIGADAEMFGVTVEPKGGSEQPTSDPVVLLALS
;
A
#
# COMPACT_ATOMS: atom_id res chain seq x y z
N MET A 1 20.79 2.94 -97.11
CA MET A 1 19.43 3.37 -96.70
C MET A 1 19.16 2.79 -95.32
N PRO A 2 18.48 3.51 -94.41
CA PRO A 2 19.03 4.57 -93.55
C PRO A 2 18.72 4.26 -92.04
N ARG A 3 19.00 5.03 -90.98
CA ARG A 3 19.41 6.43 -90.77
C ARG A 3 19.97 6.56 -89.33
N HIS A 4 21.05 7.31 -89.18
CA HIS A 4 21.57 7.89 -87.94
C HIS A 4 20.63 8.95 -87.34
N ALA A 5 20.74 9.21 -86.03
CA ALA A 5 21.18 10.53 -85.53
C ALA A 5 21.60 10.51 -84.05
N HIS A 6 22.79 11.02 -83.79
CA HIS A 6 23.39 11.38 -82.50
C HIS A 6 23.17 12.89 -82.23
N ARG A 7 22.86 13.26 -80.97
CA ARG A 7 23.34 14.44 -80.16
C ARG A 7 23.21 15.88 -80.76
N PRO A 8 23.54 17.01 -80.05
CA PRO A 8 23.86 17.28 -78.64
C PRO A 8 23.16 18.55 -78.04
N ALA A 9 23.63 18.95 -76.84
CA ALA A 9 23.25 20.04 -75.94
C ALA A 9 23.58 21.49 -76.39
N THR A 10 22.92 22.49 -75.75
CA THR A 10 23.39 23.84 -75.27
C THR A 10 22.14 24.66 -74.92
N GLY A 11 22.05 25.61 -73.98
CA GLY A 11 22.93 26.22 -72.99
C GLY A 11 22.20 27.40 -72.31
N ILE A 12 22.40 27.57 -71.00
CA ILE A 12 22.65 28.83 -70.25
C ILE A 12 21.72 30.06 -70.44
N ARG A 13 21.08 30.51 -69.33
CA ARG A 13 21.17 31.84 -68.60
C ARG A 13 19.84 32.14 -67.88
N ARG A 14 19.82 32.14 -66.55
CA ARG A 14 19.94 33.29 -65.61
C ARG A 14 18.71 34.22 -65.49
N VAL A 15 18.26 34.29 -64.24
CA VAL A 15 17.83 35.49 -63.48
C VAL A 15 16.45 36.06 -63.80
N GLY A 16 15.58 35.93 -62.81
CA GLY A 16 14.43 36.79 -62.56
C GLY A 16 14.18 36.82 -61.05
N VAL A 17 14.88 37.71 -60.35
CA VAL A 17 14.59 38.11 -58.97
C VAL A 17 13.58 39.27 -59.04
N LEU A 18 12.74 39.39 -57.99
CA LEU A 18 12.05 40.57 -57.42
C LEU A 18 10.52 40.37 -57.32
N PRO A 19 9.81 41.06 -56.41
CA PRO A 19 10.18 41.54 -55.08
C PRO A 19 9.09 41.23 -54.01
N GLY A 20 9.40 41.47 -52.74
CA GLY A 20 8.55 41.07 -51.61
C GLY A 20 7.55 42.10 -51.07
N LEU A 21 7.18 41.81 -49.82
CA LEU A 21 6.53 42.63 -48.77
C LEU A 21 5.02 42.92 -48.91
N HIS A 22 4.26 42.28 -48.01
CA HIS A 22 3.36 43.03 -47.12
C HIS A 22 3.35 42.40 -45.72
N LEU A 23 3.91 43.16 -44.78
CA LEU A 23 3.75 42.99 -43.33
C LEU A 23 2.32 43.37 -42.95
N TRP A 24 1.70 42.59 -42.06
CA TRP A 24 0.58 43.07 -41.26
C TRP A 24 0.95 42.97 -39.78
N ARG A 25 0.93 44.12 -39.12
CA ARG A 25 1.22 44.34 -37.70
C ARG A 25 0.02 45.06 -37.10
N GLY A 26 -0.50 44.52 -36.00
CA GLY A 26 -1.47 45.14 -35.08
C GLY A 26 -1.85 44.07 -34.06
N GLY A 27 -1.35 44.09 -32.82
CA GLY A 27 -1.78 44.96 -31.72
C GLY A 27 -2.93 44.24 -30.98
N HIS A 28 -2.86 43.78 -29.74
CA HIS A 28 -2.32 44.40 -28.53
C HIS A 28 -1.89 43.36 -27.48
N ALA A 29 -0.96 43.76 -26.61
CA ALA A 29 -0.58 43.07 -25.40
C ALA A 29 -1.73 43.08 -24.37
N ALA A 30 -2.14 41.90 -23.90
CA ALA A 30 -2.98 41.78 -22.72
C ALA A 30 -2.12 41.91 -21.47
N ARG A 31 -2.47 42.90 -20.63
CA ARG A 31 -1.89 43.14 -19.31
C ARG A 31 -2.31 42.03 -18.35
N ASN A 32 -1.37 41.59 -17.52
CA ASN A 32 -1.63 40.77 -16.34
C ASN A 32 -2.55 41.54 -15.37
N PRO A 33 -3.66 40.95 -14.89
CA PRO A 33 -4.25 41.40 -13.65
C PRO A 33 -3.46 40.82 -12.46
N ALA A 34 -3.18 41.69 -11.49
CA ALA A 34 -2.74 41.31 -10.15
C ALA A 34 -3.96 41.06 -9.26
N GLY A 35 -3.82 40.14 -8.31
CA GLY A 35 -4.76 39.84 -7.21
C GLY A 35 -4.94 38.33 -7.05
N ASP A 36 -5.00 37.73 -5.87
CA ASP A 36 -4.70 38.13 -4.51
C ASP A 36 -4.22 36.85 -3.80
N GLY A 37 -3.20 36.97 -2.96
CA GLY A 37 -2.66 35.83 -2.23
C GLY A 37 -3.61 35.42 -1.11
N GLN A 38 -4.38 34.35 -1.32
CA GLN A 38 -4.79 33.39 -0.29
C GLN A 38 -5.06 32.03 -0.95
N ASP A 39 -4.12 31.10 -0.80
CA ASP A 39 -4.35 29.70 -0.47
C ASP A 39 -3.00 29.01 -0.27
N GLN A 40 -2.84 28.31 0.85
CA GLN A 40 -1.66 27.49 1.12
C GLN A 40 -1.72 26.25 0.21
N THR A 41 -0.89 26.25 -0.84
CA THR A 41 -0.81 25.13 -1.80
C THR A 41 -0.37 23.83 -1.12
N PRO A 42 -1.07 22.70 -1.32
CA PRO A 42 -0.51 21.39 -1.02
C PRO A 42 0.76 21.18 -1.88
N ARG A 43 1.79 20.56 -1.30
CA ARG A 43 3.03 20.18 -1.99
C ARG A 43 2.72 19.29 -3.19
N TRP A 44 2.64 19.88 -4.38
CA TRP A 44 2.82 19.17 -5.64
C TRP A 44 4.31 19.12 -5.99
N PRO A 45 4.82 17.99 -6.50
CA PRO A 45 6.14 17.95 -7.09
C PRO A 45 6.18 18.94 -8.27
N HIS A 46 7.29 19.69 -8.35
CA HIS A 46 7.51 20.74 -9.35
C HIS A 46 7.09 20.32 -10.76
N PRO A 47 6.40 21.19 -11.53
CA PRO A 47 6.25 20.96 -12.95
C PRO A 47 7.64 21.00 -13.61
N ALA A 48 7.96 19.98 -14.39
CA ALA A 48 9.17 19.92 -15.18
C ALA A 48 9.31 21.20 -16.01
N ALA A 49 10.46 21.84 -15.90
CA ALA A 49 10.80 23.01 -16.69
C ALA A 49 10.66 22.67 -18.17
N ARG A 50 9.93 23.51 -18.92
CA ARG A 50 10.08 23.57 -20.38
C ARG A 50 11.54 23.92 -20.66
N LEU A 51 12.33 22.93 -21.05
CA LEU A 51 13.66 23.15 -21.59
C LEU A 51 13.64 22.99 -23.11
N LEU A 52 13.95 24.10 -23.75
CA LEU A 52 14.41 24.18 -25.12
C LEU A 52 15.69 23.34 -25.25
N GLY A 53 15.66 22.37 -26.18
CA GLY A 53 16.78 21.75 -26.90
C GLY A 53 18.13 21.55 -26.19
N GLY A 54 18.51 20.28 -25.99
CA GLY A 54 19.91 19.88 -25.77
C GLY A 54 20.04 18.42 -25.34
N CYS A 55 20.67 17.60 -26.19
CA CYS A 55 20.78 16.15 -26.09
C CYS A 55 21.46 15.61 -24.81
N GLU A 56 20.78 14.68 -24.11
CA GLU A 56 21.43 13.51 -23.48
C GLU A 56 20.45 12.31 -23.45
N VAL A 57 20.55 11.42 -24.46
CA VAL A 57 19.37 10.75 -25.05
C VAL A 57 19.03 9.36 -24.48
N ASN A 58 19.82 8.75 -23.59
CA ASN A 58 19.57 7.34 -23.26
C ASN A 58 18.72 7.09 -22.01
N ALA A 59 18.86 7.87 -20.95
CA ALA A 59 18.05 7.67 -19.73
C ALA A 59 16.63 8.26 -19.88
N GLU A 60 16.49 9.35 -20.62
CA GLU A 60 15.21 10.07 -20.79
C GLU A 60 14.22 9.28 -21.67
N ILE A 61 14.70 8.57 -22.70
CA ILE A 61 13.81 7.85 -23.63
C ILE A 61 13.05 6.69 -22.96
N HIS A 62 13.64 6.04 -21.96
CA HIS A 62 12.97 5.00 -21.18
C HIS A 62 11.83 5.52 -20.32
N THR A 63 11.84 6.81 -19.95
CA THR A 63 10.78 7.43 -19.13
C THR A 63 9.50 7.74 -19.91
N LEU A 64 9.56 7.68 -21.25
CA LEU A 64 8.44 7.99 -22.14
C LEU A 64 7.41 6.84 -22.24
N THR A 65 7.64 5.68 -21.63
CA THR A 65 6.78 4.48 -21.70
C THR A 65 5.34 4.78 -21.28
N GLY A 66 5.15 5.50 -20.17
CA GLY A 66 3.85 5.92 -19.66
C GLY A 66 3.10 6.82 -20.62
N ALA A 67 3.74 7.91 -21.06
CA ALA A 67 3.13 8.85 -22.00
C ALA A 67 2.84 8.22 -23.38
N TYR A 68 3.71 7.31 -23.85
CA TYR A 68 3.47 6.54 -25.06
C TYR A 68 2.27 5.59 -24.93
N ALA A 69 2.13 4.91 -23.78
CA ALA A 69 1.05 3.96 -23.55
C ALA A 69 -0.35 4.60 -23.64
N ILE A 70 -0.47 5.87 -23.25
CA ILE A 70 -1.71 6.67 -23.32
C ILE A 70 -1.78 7.59 -24.56
N ASN A 71 -0.88 7.43 -25.53
CA ASN A 71 -0.81 8.25 -26.75
C ASN A 71 -0.69 9.76 -26.49
N ALA A 72 0.13 10.16 -25.51
CA ALA A 72 0.35 11.54 -25.09
C ALA A 72 1.69 12.14 -25.56
N LEU A 73 2.47 11.42 -26.37
CA LEU A 73 3.72 11.94 -26.94
C LEU A 73 3.47 12.84 -28.16
N SER A 74 4.36 13.81 -28.38
CA SER A 74 4.44 14.53 -29.65
C SER A 74 4.90 13.60 -30.79
N GLU A 75 4.65 14.00 -32.04
CA GLU A 75 5.04 13.20 -33.22
C GLU A 75 6.55 12.89 -33.26
N THR A 76 7.37 13.87 -32.87
CA THR A 76 8.83 13.75 -32.84
C THR A 76 9.30 12.80 -31.75
N GLU A 77 8.72 12.91 -30.55
CA GLU A 77 9.04 12.00 -29.43
C GLU A 77 8.55 10.59 -29.69
N ARG A 78 7.35 10.45 -30.27
CA ARG A 78 6.78 9.14 -30.64
C ARG A 78 7.66 8.44 -31.65
N SER A 79 8.07 9.13 -32.72
CA SER A 79 8.93 8.56 -33.75
C SER A 79 10.27 8.07 -33.17
N ALA A 80 10.90 8.89 -32.32
CA ALA A 80 12.14 8.51 -31.63
C ALA A 80 11.93 7.32 -30.67
N PHE A 81 10.84 7.31 -29.92
CA PHE A 81 10.53 6.24 -28.97
C PHE A 81 10.17 4.92 -29.66
N GLU A 82 9.47 4.95 -30.81
CA GLU A 82 9.16 3.75 -31.60
C GLU A 82 10.42 3.11 -32.18
N GLU A 83 11.38 3.92 -32.63
CA GLU A 83 12.69 3.44 -33.05
C GLU A 83 13.45 2.74 -31.90
N HIS A 84 13.35 3.26 -30.68
CA HIS A 84 13.89 2.62 -29.47
C HIS A 84 13.14 1.32 -29.10
N LEU A 85 11.80 1.36 -29.17
CA LEU A 85 10.93 0.23 -28.84
C LEU A 85 11.28 -1.01 -29.68
N ALA A 86 11.63 -0.82 -30.94
CA ALA A 86 12.05 -1.89 -31.84
C ALA A 86 13.32 -2.65 -31.38
N ARG A 87 14.11 -2.07 -30.47
CA ARG A 87 15.40 -2.63 -30.01
C ARG A 87 15.46 -2.91 -28.51
N CYS A 88 14.49 -2.41 -27.73
CA CYS A 88 14.45 -2.57 -26.28
C CYS A 88 13.30 -3.48 -25.82
N ALA A 89 13.63 -4.72 -25.43
CA ALA A 89 12.65 -5.69 -24.93
C ALA A 89 12.00 -5.26 -23.60
N ALA A 90 12.75 -4.58 -22.72
CA ALA A 90 12.23 -4.08 -21.44
C ALA A 90 11.13 -3.04 -21.65
N CYS A 91 11.37 -2.01 -22.46
CA CYS A 91 10.35 -1.01 -22.80
C CYS A 91 9.16 -1.61 -23.56
N SER A 92 9.40 -2.60 -24.44
CA SER A 92 8.32 -3.30 -25.14
C SER A 92 7.38 -4.00 -24.15
N LYS A 93 7.93 -4.66 -23.14
CA LYS A 93 7.17 -5.31 -22.08
C LYS A 93 6.41 -4.29 -21.23
N GLU A 94 7.09 -3.26 -20.75
CA GLU A 94 6.51 -2.22 -19.90
C GLU A 94 5.36 -1.48 -20.59
N VAL A 95 5.52 -1.10 -21.87
CA VAL A 95 4.46 -0.48 -22.66
C VAL A 95 3.24 -1.41 -22.82
N ALA A 96 3.45 -2.72 -22.98
CA ALA A 96 2.36 -3.67 -23.08
C ALA A 96 1.55 -3.73 -21.77
N GLU A 97 2.23 -3.80 -20.63
CA GLU A 97 1.61 -3.82 -19.28
C GLU A 97 0.87 -2.50 -18.97
N LEU A 98 1.48 -1.36 -19.32
CA LEU A 98 0.86 -0.04 -19.17
C LEU A 98 -0.36 0.14 -20.08
N ARG A 99 -0.32 -0.36 -21.32
CA ARG A 99 -1.47 -0.35 -22.23
C ARG A 99 -2.61 -1.21 -21.73
N GLU A 100 -2.33 -2.37 -21.12
CA GLU A 100 -3.36 -3.20 -20.50
C GLU A 100 -4.04 -2.45 -19.34
N THR A 101 -3.26 -1.79 -18.50
CA THR A 101 -3.77 -0.97 -17.39
C THR A 101 -4.61 0.19 -17.90
N ALA A 102 -4.12 0.93 -18.91
CA ALA A 102 -4.86 2.01 -19.55
C ALA A 102 -6.17 1.53 -20.17
N ALA A 103 -6.18 0.34 -20.79
CA ALA A 103 -7.41 -0.26 -21.33
C ALA A 103 -8.43 -0.61 -20.24
N LYS A 104 -7.98 -1.16 -19.10
CA LYS A 104 -8.86 -1.44 -17.94
C LYS A 104 -9.49 -0.14 -17.42
N LEU A 105 -8.69 0.90 -17.20
CA LEU A 105 -9.17 2.20 -16.76
C LEU A 105 -10.14 2.83 -17.78
N GLY A 106 -9.79 2.79 -19.07
CA GLY A 106 -10.65 3.30 -20.14
C GLY A 106 -11.98 2.56 -20.25
N SER A 107 -11.99 1.24 -20.03
CA SER A 107 -13.21 0.43 -20.06
C SER A 107 -14.18 0.76 -18.92
N ALA A 108 -13.65 1.13 -17.74
CA ALA A 108 -14.45 1.47 -16.57
C ALA A 108 -15.24 2.78 -16.76
N VAL A 109 -14.78 3.67 -17.63
CA VAL A 109 -15.40 4.97 -17.92
C VAL A 109 -16.01 5.04 -19.33
N ALA A 110 -16.08 3.92 -20.03
CA ALA A 110 -16.57 3.89 -21.41
C ALA A 110 -18.08 4.13 -21.49
N THR A 111 -18.49 5.02 -22.40
CA THR A 111 -19.89 5.27 -22.73
C THR A 111 -20.28 4.56 -24.03
N PRO A 112 -21.53 4.09 -24.19
CA PRO A 112 -22.00 3.51 -25.44
C PRO A 112 -21.79 4.46 -26.64
N PRO A 113 -21.17 4.01 -27.74
CA PRO A 113 -21.04 4.82 -28.95
C PRO A 113 -22.40 4.96 -29.66
N PRO A 114 -22.59 5.99 -30.50
CA PRO A 114 -23.79 6.11 -31.34
C PRO A 114 -23.99 4.87 -32.23
N GLU A 115 -25.24 4.45 -32.43
CA GLU A 115 -25.57 3.24 -33.21
C GLU A 115 -25.08 3.32 -34.67
N SER A 116 -24.96 4.53 -35.23
CA SER A 116 -24.46 4.76 -36.59
C SER A 116 -22.95 4.60 -36.74
N LEU A 117 -22.18 4.67 -35.66
CA LEU A 117 -20.70 4.70 -35.73
C LEU A 117 -20.15 3.45 -36.41
N ARG A 118 -20.65 2.27 -36.04
CA ARG A 118 -20.22 0.99 -36.59
C ARG A 118 -20.51 0.85 -38.10
N PRO A 119 -21.76 1.03 -38.58
CA PRO A 119 -22.04 0.96 -40.01
C PRO A 119 -21.27 2.01 -40.82
N ASP A 120 -21.09 3.23 -40.29
CA ASP A 120 -20.35 4.30 -40.97
C ASP A 120 -18.87 3.97 -41.16
N VAL A 121 -18.21 3.45 -40.11
CA VAL A 121 -16.81 3.02 -40.17
C VAL A 121 -16.67 1.87 -41.17
N LEU A 122 -17.54 0.86 -41.12
CA LEU A 122 -17.50 -0.28 -42.05
C LEU A 122 -17.74 0.15 -43.50
N ALA A 123 -18.65 1.09 -43.74
CA ALA A 123 -18.87 1.65 -45.08
C ALA A 123 -17.65 2.43 -45.58
N ARG A 124 -16.94 3.15 -44.69
CA ARG A 124 -15.73 3.89 -45.04
C ARG A 124 -14.55 2.99 -45.33
N ILE A 125 -14.34 1.92 -44.55
CA ILE A 125 -13.28 0.93 -44.78
C ILE A 125 -13.37 0.32 -46.19
N ARG A 126 -14.59 0.05 -46.68
CA ARG A 126 -14.80 -0.49 -48.03
C ARG A 126 -14.37 0.46 -49.16
N ARG A 127 -14.29 1.75 -48.90
CA ARG A 127 -13.89 2.78 -49.88
C ARG A 127 -12.42 3.17 -49.79
N VAL A 128 -11.75 2.84 -48.69
CA VAL A 128 -10.31 3.08 -48.55
C VAL A 128 -9.57 2.01 -49.34
N ARG A 129 -8.68 2.43 -50.25
CA ARG A 129 -7.79 1.53 -50.97
C ARG A 129 -6.93 0.80 -49.95
N GLN A 130 -7.10 -0.51 -49.87
CA GLN A 130 -6.23 -1.37 -49.06
C GLN A 130 -4.86 -1.44 -49.72
N LEU A 131 -3.78 -1.42 -48.93
CA LEU A 131 -2.46 -1.73 -49.46
C LEU A 131 -2.45 -3.17 -50.00
N PRO A 132 -1.70 -3.43 -51.08
CA PRO A 132 -1.48 -4.81 -51.52
C PRO A 132 -0.90 -5.64 -50.37
N PRO A 133 -1.23 -6.95 -50.29
CA PRO A 133 -0.63 -7.83 -49.28
C PRO A 133 0.89 -7.75 -49.37
N ASP A 134 1.55 -7.60 -48.23
CA ASP A 134 3.00 -7.70 -48.17
C ASP A 134 3.37 -9.17 -48.50
N GLU A 135 4.16 -9.40 -49.55
CA GLU A 135 4.60 -10.73 -49.99
C GLU A 135 5.66 -11.34 -49.04
N GLY A 136 5.71 -10.87 -47.80
CA GLY A 136 6.51 -11.47 -46.74
C GLY A 136 6.16 -12.96 -46.60
N PRO A 137 7.11 -13.79 -46.15
CA PRO A 137 6.86 -15.22 -45.99
C PRO A 137 5.64 -15.42 -45.11
N ILE A 138 4.57 -15.98 -45.69
CA ILE A 138 3.40 -16.42 -44.95
C ILE A 138 3.89 -17.55 -44.05
N VAL A 139 4.26 -17.22 -42.81
CA VAL A 139 4.54 -18.22 -41.79
C VAL A 139 3.17 -18.78 -41.43
N PRO A 140 2.85 -20.05 -41.78
CA PRO A 140 1.62 -20.64 -41.28
C PRO A 140 1.73 -20.58 -39.76
N LEU A 141 0.79 -19.88 -39.12
CA LEU A 141 0.60 -20.02 -37.68
C LEU A 141 0.30 -21.50 -37.47
N ARG A 142 1.34 -22.24 -37.08
CA ARG A 142 1.25 -23.66 -36.80
C ARG A 142 0.32 -23.73 -35.61
N GLY A 143 -0.97 -23.90 -35.88
CA GLY A 143 -2.00 -24.04 -34.86
C GLY A 143 -1.53 -25.18 -33.98
N ARG A 144 -0.93 -24.81 -32.84
CA ARG A 144 -0.39 -25.77 -31.90
C ARG A 144 -1.64 -26.42 -31.35
N LYS A 145 -2.05 -27.54 -31.95
CA LYS A 145 -3.08 -28.41 -31.41
C LYS A 145 -2.42 -29.05 -30.19
N TRP A 146 -2.38 -28.32 -29.08
CA TRP A 146 -2.09 -28.91 -27.79
C TRP A 146 -3.10 -30.04 -27.64
N PRO A 147 -2.69 -31.29 -27.36
CA PRO A 147 -3.66 -32.33 -27.11
C PRO A 147 -4.57 -31.81 -25.98
N LEU A 148 -5.89 -31.98 -26.10
CA LEU A 148 -6.86 -31.48 -25.11
C LEU A 148 -6.52 -31.91 -23.66
N ARG A 149 -5.70 -32.96 -23.52
CA ARG A 149 -5.13 -33.44 -22.24
C ARG A 149 -4.04 -32.52 -21.67
N ALA A 150 -3.24 -31.87 -22.52
CA ALA A 150 -2.25 -30.88 -22.10
C ALA A 150 -2.90 -29.55 -21.69
N THR A 151 -4.01 -29.15 -22.33
CA THR A 151 -4.78 -27.98 -21.88
C THR A 151 -5.54 -28.26 -20.57
N SER A 152 -6.04 -29.49 -20.36
CA SER A 152 -6.65 -29.85 -19.07
C SER A 152 -5.63 -29.91 -17.94
N LEU A 153 -4.40 -30.38 -18.19
CA LEU A 153 -3.33 -30.37 -17.20
C LEU A 153 -2.87 -28.94 -16.86
N ALA A 154 -2.73 -28.09 -17.87
CA ALA A 154 -2.36 -26.69 -17.68
C ALA A 154 -3.46 -25.90 -16.95
N ALA A 155 -4.74 -26.13 -17.25
CA ALA A 155 -5.86 -25.52 -16.55
C ALA A 155 -5.94 -25.99 -15.09
N ALA A 156 -5.72 -27.29 -14.83
CA ALA A 156 -5.65 -27.82 -13.46
C ALA A 156 -4.47 -27.23 -12.67
N ALA A 157 -3.29 -27.11 -13.28
CA ALA A 157 -2.13 -26.48 -12.66
C ALA A 157 -2.38 -24.99 -12.35
N ALA A 158 -3.00 -24.25 -13.28
CA ALA A 158 -3.36 -22.84 -13.05
C ALA A 158 -4.41 -22.69 -11.93
N ALA A 159 -5.39 -23.61 -11.84
CA ALA A 159 -6.36 -23.62 -10.76
C ALA A 159 -5.69 -23.91 -9.41
N VAL A 160 -4.74 -24.84 -9.34
CA VAL A 160 -3.98 -25.13 -8.11
C VAL A 160 -3.15 -23.91 -7.69
N VAL A 161 -2.49 -23.22 -8.62
CA VAL A 161 -1.73 -21.99 -8.32
C VAL A 161 -2.67 -20.89 -7.85
N ALA A 162 -3.82 -20.69 -8.49
CA ALA A 162 -4.80 -19.69 -8.06
C ALA A 162 -5.37 -20.00 -6.68
N ILE A 163 -5.65 -21.28 -6.37
CA ILE A 163 -6.08 -21.73 -5.05
C ILE A 163 -4.96 -21.50 -4.02
N ALA A 164 -3.71 -21.85 -4.34
CA ALA A 164 -2.57 -21.65 -3.45
C ALA A 164 -2.33 -20.16 -3.15
N LEU A 165 -2.40 -19.30 -4.17
CA LEU A 165 -2.32 -17.85 -4.00
C LEU A 165 -3.51 -17.30 -3.20
N GLY A 166 -4.72 -17.80 -3.45
CA GLY A 166 -5.91 -17.44 -2.68
C GLY A 166 -5.80 -17.83 -1.21
N ILE A 167 -5.31 -19.05 -0.91
CA ILE A 167 -5.03 -19.52 0.45
C ILE A 167 -3.95 -18.64 1.10
N GLN A 168 -2.88 -18.30 0.37
CA GLN A 168 -1.80 -17.45 0.86
C GLN A 168 -2.29 -16.03 1.22
N VAL A 169 -3.15 -15.45 0.39
CA VAL A 169 -3.77 -14.13 0.66
C VAL A 169 -4.65 -14.22 1.92
N ILE A 170 -5.48 -15.26 2.04
CA ILE A 170 -6.34 -15.46 3.22
C ILE A 170 -5.51 -15.70 4.48
N SER A 171 -4.38 -16.42 4.40
CA SER A 171 -3.51 -16.63 5.56
C SER A 171 -2.81 -15.35 5.98
N MET A 172 -2.34 -14.54 5.04
CA MET A 172 -1.72 -13.25 5.35
C MET A 172 -2.70 -12.27 6.01
N ASP A 173 -3.95 -12.25 5.57
CA ASP A 173 -5.02 -11.43 6.18
C ASP A 173 -5.26 -11.86 7.63
N ARG A 174 -5.36 -13.18 7.88
CA ARG A 174 -5.49 -13.73 9.23
C ARG A 174 -4.27 -13.45 10.11
N ASP A 175 -3.06 -13.44 9.56
CA ASP A 175 -1.85 -13.13 10.32
C ASP A 175 -1.79 -11.65 10.71
N LEU A 176 -2.24 -10.77 9.82
CA LEU A 176 -2.33 -9.33 10.05
C LEU A 176 -3.42 -8.99 11.08
N ASP A 177 -4.57 -9.65 11.00
CA ASP A 177 -5.64 -9.54 12.01
C ASP A 177 -5.15 -9.99 13.39
N ARG A 178 -4.48 -11.15 13.48
CA ARG A 178 -3.90 -11.63 14.76
C ARG A 178 -2.88 -10.66 15.33
N ALA A 179 -2.03 -10.05 14.49
CA ALA A 179 -1.06 -9.07 14.94
C ALA A 179 -1.73 -7.79 15.46
N ASN A 180 -2.77 -7.31 14.78
CA ASN A 180 -3.55 -6.14 15.22
C ASN A 180 -4.33 -6.41 16.51
N ASP A 181 -4.91 -7.60 16.66
CA ASP A 181 -5.61 -8.01 17.87
C ASP A 181 -4.67 -8.03 19.08
N GLN A 182 -3.45 -8.56 18.90
CA GLN A 182 -2.41 -8.54 19.93
C GLN A 182 -2.01 -7.11 20.31
N LEU A 183 -1.82 -6.23 19.33
CA LEU A 183 -1.46 -4.83 19.58
C LEU A 183 -2.56 -4.09 20.36
N SER A 184 -3.81 -4.32 19.98
CA SER A 184 -4.99 -3.72 20.62
C SER A 184 -5.13 -4.20 22.06
N ALA A 185 -4.99 -5.51 22.29
CA ALA A 185 -5.02 -6.08 23.64
C ALA A 185 -3.92 -5.52 24.56
N LEU A 186 -2.70 -5.31 24.04
CA LEU A 186 -1.62 -4.67 24.81
C LEU A 186 -1.92 -3.20 25.12
N THR A 187 -2.44 -2.46 24.14
CA THR A 187 -2.80 -1.04 24.29
C THR A 187 -3.91 -0.87 25.31
N ASP A 188 -4.95 -1.72 25.27
CA ASP A 188 -6.05 -1.71 26.22
C ASP A 188 -5.58 -2.03 27.64
N ARG A 189 -4.70 -3.03 27.80
CA ARG A 189 -4.11 -3.37 29.10
C ARG A 189 -3.29 -2.21 29.67
N GLN A 190 -2.51 -1.54 28.83
CA GLN A 190 -1.74 -0.36 29.23
C GLN A 190 -2.64 0.82 29.60
N ALA A 191 -3.73 1.05 28.85
CA ALA A 191 -4.71 2.10 29.14
C ALA A 191 -5.45 1.85 30.47
N GLN A 192 -5.72 0.59 30.81
CA GLN A 192 -6.32 0.26 32.10
C GLN A 192 -5.37 0.51 33.27
N LEU A 193 -4.10 0.10 33.15
CA LEU A 193 -3.06 0.39 34.15
C LEU A 193 -2.88 1.89 34.35
N SER A 194 -2.69 2.65 33.26
CA SER A 194 -2.53 4.11 33.35
C SER A 194 -3.78 4.80 33.88
N GLY A 195 -4.97 4.30 33.54
CA GLY A 195 -6.24 4.81 34.04
C GLY A 195 -6.39 4.66 35.56
N VAL A 196 -5.99 3.52 36.13
CA VAL A 196 -6.00 3.29 37.59
C VAL A 196 -4.98 4.18 38.28
N LEU A 197 -3.75 4.27 37.75
CA LEU A 197 -2.68 5.10 38.32
C LEU A 197 -2.97 6.61 38.23
N ALA A 198 -3.67 7.05 37.19
CA ALA A 198 -4.04 8.46 36.99
C ALA A 198 -5.41 8.83 37.58
N ALA A 199 -6.11 7.88 38.20
CA ALA A 199 -7.43 8.15 38.77
C ALA A 199 -7.29 9.21 39.89
N PRO A 200 -8.16 10.24 39.92
CA PRO A 200 -8.06 11.31 40.92
C PRO A 200 -8.34 10.83 42.35
N ASP A 201 -8.98 9.68 42.50
CA ASP A 201 -9.21 8.97 43.76
C ASP A 201 -8.21 7.83 44.02
N ALA A 202 -7.18 7.68 43.17
CA ALA A 202 -6.15 6.66 43.35
C ALA A 202 -5.43 6.85 44.69
N ARG A 203 -5.46 5.82 45.54
CA ARG A 203 -4.73 5.76 46.81
C ARG A 203 -3.65 4.70 46.73
N VAL A 204 -2.45 5.06 47.20
CA VAL A 204 -1.34 4.11 47.33
C VAL A 204 -1.32 3.58 48.76
N ILE A 205 -1.42 2.26 48.89
CA ILE A 205 -1.29 1.52 50.15
C ILE A 205 -0.01 0.70 50.02
N ALA A 206 0.97 0.94 50.88
CA ALA A 206 2.24 0.22 50.88
C ALA A 206 2.45 -0.47 52.23
N ASP A 207 3.27 -1.50 52.23
CA ASP A 207 3.82 -2.09 53.44
C ASP A 207 4.81 -1.12 54.09
N ASP A 208 4.96 -1.15 55.42
CA ASP A 208 5.76 -0.15 56.19
C ASP A 208 7.22 -0.07 55.71
N ASP A 209 7.76 -1.18 55.19
CA ASP A 209 9.13 -1.28 54.71
C ASP A 209 9.27 -1.12 53.17
N ASP A 210 8.16 -0.99 52.41
CA ASP A 210 8.09 -0.86 50.93
C ASP A 210 8.80 -2.01 50.13
N VAL A 211 9.37 -2.99 50.82
CA VAL A 211 10.07 -4.15 50.23
C VAL A 211 9.10 -5.07 49.50
N SER A 212 7.90 -5.25 50.08
CA SER A 212 6.87 -6.18 49.62
C SER A 212 6.09 -5.70 48.39
N GLY A 213 6.11 -4.40 48.11
CA GLY A 213 5.37 -3.76 47.01
C GLY A 213 4.26 -2.84 47.49
N SER A 214 3.62 -2.17 46.53
CA SER A 214 2.57 -1.18 46.76
C SER A 214 1.30 -1.53 45.98
N LEU A 215 0.17 -1.14 46.54
CA LEU A 215 -1.15 -1.32 45.98
C LEU A 215 -1.74 0.05 45.62
N VAL A 216 -2.19 0.22 44.39
CA VAL A 216 -2.91 1.41 43.95
C VAL A 216 -4.38 1.07 43.78
N VAL A 217 -5.24 1.69 44.57
CA VAL A 217 -6.67 1.43 44.60
C VAL A 217 -7.44 2.63 44.09
N SER A 218 -8.37 2.42 43.16
CA SER A 218 -9.41 3.40 42.79
C SER A 218 -10.78 2.77 43.01
N GLU A 219 -11.47 3.23 44.06
CA GLU A 219 -12.83 2.80 44.38
C GLU A 219 -13.82 3.19 43.29
N LYS A 220 -13.67 4.39 42.69
CA LYS A 220 -14.58 4.85 41.64
C LYS A 220 -14.50 3.99 40.38
N LEU A 221 -13.31 3.49 40.06
CA LEU A 221 -13.11 2.58 38.94
C LEU A 221 -13.38 1.12 39.32
N GLY A 222 -13.52 0.81 40.62
CA GLY A 222 -13.63 -0.57 41.11
C GLY A 222 -12.41 -1.41 40.79
N LYS A 223 -11.21 -0.81 40.78
CA LYS A 223 -9.97 -1.46 40.33
C LYS A 223 -8.83 -1.25 41.31
N LEU A 224 -8.01 -2.29 41.45
CA LEU A 224 -6.71 -2.25 42.11
C LEU A 224 -5.60 -2.56 41.12
N ALA A 225 -4.43 -1.96 41.30
CA ALA A 225 -3.20 -2.34 40.65
C ALA A 225 -2.16 -2.68 41.71
N PHE A 226 -1.64 -3.90 41.71
CA PHE A 226 -0.50 -4.28 42.53
C PHE A 226 0.79 -4.00 41.75
N VAL A 227 1.67 -3.21 42.35
CA VAL A 227 3.01 -2.91 41.86
C VAL A 227 3.99 -3.65 42.77
N PRO A 228 4.56 -4.77 42.31
CA PRO A 228 5.51 -5.53 43.13
C PRO A 228 6.72 -4.70 43.52
N GLY A 229 7.21 -4.93 44.74
CA GLY A 229 8.48 -4.38 45.22
C GLY A 229 9.64 -5.33 44.91
N THR A 230 10.49 -5.57 45.91
CA THR A 230 11.56 -6.57 45.85
C THR A 230 11.04 -7.89 46.40
N LEU A 231 10.37 -8.67 45.55
CA LEU A 231 9.95 -10.03 45.89
C LEU A 231 11.03 -11.06 45.45
N PRO A 232 11.34 -12.07 46.29
CA PRO A 232 12.21 -13.18 45.87
C PRO A 232 11.64 -13.91 44.66
N GLU A 233 12.50 -14.42 43.79
CA GLU A 233 12.06 -15.27 42.68
C GLU A 233 11.52 -16.62 43.23
N PRO A 234 10.29 -17.02 42.88
CA PRO A 234 9.70 -18.26 43.38
C PRO A 234 10.42 -19.50 42.78
N ALA A 235 10.32 -20.66 43.45
CA ALA A 235 10.89 -21.89 42.89
C ALA A 235 10.23 -22.27 41.55
N ALA A 236 10.87 -23.15 40.78
CA ALA A 236 10.43 -23.50 39.41
C ALA A 236 9.01 -24.13 39.34
N ASP A 237 8.54 -24.67 40.47
CA ASP A 237 7.24 -25.29 40.70
C ASP A 237 6.29 -24.43 41.55
N GLU A 238 6.63 -23.17 41.78
CA GLU A 238 5.84 -22.19 42.55
C GLU A 238 5.49 -20.96 41.70
N THR A 239 4.50 -20.19 42.14
CA THR A 239 4.08 -18.90 41.57
C THR A 239 3.51 -18.02 42.67
N TYR A 240 3.62 -16.70 42.53
CA TYR A 240 2.86 -15.81 43.40
C TYR A 240 1.39 -15.80 42.97
N GLN A 241 0.49 -15.79 43.94
CA GLN A 241 -0.94 -15.61 43.73
C GLN A 241 -1.46 -14.46 44.60
N LEU A 242 -2.26 -13.61 43.96
CA LEU A 242 -2.87 -12.43 44.58
C LEU A 242 -4.28 -12.80 45.06
N TRP A 243 -4.67 -12.29 46.23
CA TRP A 243 -5.93 -12.61 46.87
C TRP A 243 -6.68 -11.35 47.28
N LEU A 244 -7.98 -11.32 47.01
CA LEU A 244 -8.93 -10.39 47.61
C LEU A 244 -9.66 -11.11 48.72
N ILE A 245 -9.52 -10.62 49.94
CA ILE A 245 -10.03 -11.26 51.15
C ILE A 245 -11.17 -10.41 51.69
N GLY A 246 -12.33 -11.02 51.81
CA GLY A 246 -13.53 -10.42 52.39
C GLY A 246 -14.22 -11.37 53.37
N PRO A 247 -15.44 -11.04 53.83
CA PRO A 247 -16.16 -11.85 54.80
C PRO A 247 -16.53 -13.25 54.29
N GLU A 248 -16.67 -13.43 52.97
CA GLU A 248 -16.94 -14.74 52.35
C GLU A 248 -15.67 -15.59 52.12
N GLY A 249 -14.48 -15.04 52.41
CA GLY A 249 -13.20 -15.73 52.26
C GLY A 249 -12.26 -15.07 51.25
N ALA A 250 -11.18 -15.78 50.92
CA ALA A 250 -10.16 -15.34 49.98
C ALA A 250 -10.54 -15.76 48.54
N ARG A 251 -10.58 -14.79 47.63
CA ARG A 251 -10.80 -15.01 46.19
C ARG A 251 -9.54 -14.66 45.41
N SER A 252 -9.17 -15.51 44.45
CA SER A 252 -8.04 -15.22 43.57
C SER A 252 -8.26 -13.94 42.76
N ALA A 253 -7.30 -13.03 42.83
CA ALA A 253 -7.24 -11.77 42.09
C ALA A 253 -6.28 -11.83 40.90
N GLY A 254 -5.54 -12.94 40.74
CA GLY A 254 -4.64 -13.19 39.62
C GLY A 254 -3.37 -13.91 40.02
N LEU A 255 -2.67 -14.46 39.02
CA LEU A 255 -1.35 -15.05 39.19
C LEU A 255 -0.28 -14.04 38.77
N LEU A 256 0.83 -14.03 39.51
CA LEU A 256 2.01 -13.23 39.24
C LEU A 256 3.20 -14.17 38.99
N PRO A 257 3.35 -14.70 37.77
CA PRO A 257 4.46 -15.60 37.44
C PRO A 257 5.80 -14.87 37.32
N ASP A 258 5.79 -13.56 37.07
CA ASP A 258 6.97 -12.71 37.02
C ASP A 258 6.84 -11.62 38.09
N PRO A 259 7.69 -11.61 39.13
CA PRO A 259 7.62 -10.66 40.24
C PRO A 259 7.95 -9.22 39.83
N SER A 260 8.31 -8.94 38.57
CA SER A 260 8.55 -7.58 38.07
C SER A 260 7.34 -6.93 37.39
N VAL A 261 6.26 -7.68 37.15
CA VAL A 261 5.12 -7.23 36.34
C VAL A 261 3.96 -6.77 37.21
N SER A 262 3.43 -5.56 36.99
CA SER A 262 2.24 -5.09 37.70
C SER A 262 0.96 -5.80 37.23
N VAL A 263 0.06 -6.07 38.17
CA VAL A 263 -1.22 -6.76 37.90
C VAL A 263 -2.39 -5.84 38.27
N VAL A 264 -3.37 -5.71 37.36
CA VAL A 264 -4.64 -5.02 37.62
C VAL A 264 -5.72 -6.05 37.84
N ALA A 265 -6.50 -5.86 38.90
CA ALA A 265 -7.67 -6.69 39.21
C ALA A 265 -8.88 -5.81 39.53
N GLU A 266 -10.07 -6.36 39.35
CA GLU A 266 -11.31 -5.73 39.80
C GLU A 266 -11.49 -5.93 41.31
N ILE A 267 -11.73 -4.83 42.01
CA ILE A 267 -12.09 -4.83 43.43
C ILE A 267 -13.56 -5.22 43.52
N GLY A 268 -13.84 -6.33 44.20
CA GLY A 268 -15.21 -6.64 44.63
C GLY A 268 -15.63 -5.71 45.76
N ALA A 269 -16.91 -5.38 45.85
CA ALA A 269 -17.44 -4.44 46.84
C ALA A 269 -17.14 -4.82 48.31
N ASP A 270 -16.88 -6.11 48.55
CA ASP A 270 -16.74 -6.69 49.89
C ASP A 270 -15.27 -7.05 50.24
N ALA A 271 -14.30 -6.64 49.42
CA ALA A 271 -12.89 -6.92 49.69
C ALA A 271 -12.36 -5.97 50.79
N GLU A 272 -11.91 -6.53 51.90
CA GLU A 272 -11.38 -5.79 53.06
C GLU A 272 -9.86 -5.82 53.13
N MET A 273 -9.24 -6.91 52.65
CA MET A 273 -7.78 -7.07 52.62
C MET A 273 -7.29 -7.59 51.27
N PHE A 274 -6.03 -7.29 50.98
CA PHE A 274 -5.29 -7.82 49.85
C PHE A 274 -4.13 -8.68 50.36
N GLY A 275 -3.98 -9.88 49.81
CA GLY A 275 -2.93 -10.82 50.20
C GLY A 275 -2.10 -11.29 49.00
N VAL A 276 -0.83 -11.61 49.24
CA VAL A 276 0.05 -12.29 48.26
C VAL A 276 0.66 -13.51 48.93
N THR A 277 0.49 -14.68 48.33
CA THR A 277 1.06 -15.96 48.80
C THR A 277 1.92 -16.61 47.73
N VAL A 278 2.79 -17.53 48.15
CA VAL A 278 3.52 -18.42 47.25
C VAL A 278 2.72 -19.71 47.12
N GLU A 279 2.23 -20.00 45.92
CA GLU A 279 1.36 -21.13 45.63
C GLU A 279 2.04 -22.08 44.63
N PRO A 280 1.60 -23.36 44.55
CA PRO A 280 2.06 -24.26 43.50
C PRO A 280 1.80 -23.71 42.11
N LYS A 281 2.64 -24.08 41.14
CA LYS A 281 2.51 -23.68 39.75
C LYS A 281 1.11 -23.97 39.20
N GLY A 282 0.44 -22.92 38.73
CA GLY A 282 -0.96 -22.96 38.28
C GLY A 282 -1.95 -22.34 39.28
N GLY A 283 -1.50 -22.04 40.50
CA GLY A 283 -2.29 -21.46 41.57
C GLY A 283 -3.10 -22.48 42.38
N SER A 284 -3.75 -21.97 43.40
CA SER A 284 -4.61 -22.70 44.32
C SER A 284 -6.03 -22.13 44.32
N GLU A 285 -7.02 -22.94 44.72
CA GLU A 285 -8.41 -22.47 44.94
C GLU A 285 -8.55 -21.62 46.21
N GLN A 286 -7.70 -21.88 47.21
CA GLN A 286 -7.58 -21.11 48.45
C GLN A 286 -6.10 -20.93 48.79
N PRO A 287 -5.73 -19.90 49.57
CA PRO A 287 -4.36 -19.73 50.06
C PRO A 287 -3.85 -20.98 50.76
N THR A 288 -2.69 -21.51 50.36
CA THR A 288 -2.08 -22.69 50.99
C THR A 288 -0.86 -22.37 51.84
N SER A 289 -0.26 -21.20 51.65
CA SER A 289 0.89 -20.71 52.41
C SER A 289 0.56 -19.42 53.16
N ASP A 290 1.43 -19.07 54.11
CA ASP A 290 1.32 -17.81 54.83
C ASP A 290 1.51 -16.62 53.86
N PRO A 291 0.75 -15.54 54.02
CA PRO A 291 0.86 -14.37 53.16
C PRO A 291 2.22 -13.69 53.34
N VAL A 292 2.93 -13.53 52.22
CA VAL A 292 4.16 -12.73 52.13
C VAL A 292 3.81 -11.24 52.19
N VAL A 293 2.65 -10.87 51.67
CA VAL A 293 2.10 -9.51 51.75
C VAL A 293 0.67 -9.60 52.25
N LEU A 294 0.30 -8.74 53.20
CA LEU A 294 -1.06 -8.59 53.67
C LEU A 294 -1.35 -7.12 53.97
N LEU A 295 -2.23 -6.50 53.18
CA LEU A 295 -2.55 -5.07 53.26
C LEU A 295 -4.06 -4.90 53.48
N ALA A 296 -4.44 -3.99 54.38
CA ALA A 296 -5.84 -3.57 54.54
C ALA A 296 -6.22 -2.60 53.41
N LEU A 297 -7.43 -2.73 52.87
CA LEU A 297 -7.97 -1.85 51.82
C LEU A 297 -8.74 -0.64 52.38
N SER A 298 -8.79 -0.48 53.70
CA SER A 298 -9.59 0.54 54.42
C SER A 298 -8.79 1.77 54.87
#